data_AF-W0GXV3-F1
#
_entry.id   AF-W0GXV3-F1
#
_cell.length_a   1.000
_cell.length_b   1.000
_cell.length_c   1.000
_cell.angle_alpha   90.00
_cell.angle_beta   90.00
_cell.angle_gamma   90.00
#
_symmetry.space_group_name_H-M   'P 1'
#
loop_
_entity.id
_entity.type
_entity.pdbx_description
1 polymer ?
#
loop_
_entity_poly.entity_id
_entity_poly.type
_entity_poly.pdbx_seq_one_letter_code
_entity_poly.pdbx_strand_id
1 'polypeptide(L)'
;MTVDELRSDLTARLGEQVEQVFTRDGAPVDDITELYQPSPAGFGGQLRLKRSGRRLAWELWLEDGDRWNFHSTDLADAPPQAE
;
A
#
# COMPACT_ATOMS: atom_id res chain seq x y z
N MET A 1 -7.94 -11.76 5.05
CA MET A 1 -7.11 -11.13 4.02
C MET A 1 -5.66 -11.44 4.36
N THR A 2 -4.94 -12.10 3.46
CA THR A 2 -3.51 -12.39 3.54
C THR A 2 -2.73 -11.37 2.71
N VAL A 3 -1.40 -11.32 2.86
CA VAL A 3 -0.53 -10.46 2.03
C VAL A 3 -0.64 -10.79 0.54
N ASP A 4 -0.86 -12.05 0.18
CA ASP A 4 -1.01 -12.48 -1.22
C ASP A 4 -2.35 -12.02 -1.83
N GLU A 5 -3.44 -12.09 -1.05
CA GLU A 5 -4.74 -11.52 -1.44
C GLU A 5 -4.65 -10.01 -1.62
N LEU A 6 -4.00 -9.31 -0.69
CA LEU A 6 -3.76 -7.86 -0.79
C LEU A 6 -2.94 -7.52 -2.04
N ARG A 7 -1.87 -8.27 -2.32
CA ARG A 7 -1.02 -8.05 -3.49
C ARG A 7 -1.81 -8.20 -4.80
N SER A 8 -2.73 -9.17 -4.84
CA SER A 8 -3.62 -9.39 -5.97
C SER A 8 -4.60 -8.22 -6.13
N ASP A 9 -5.20 -7.74 -5.04
CA ASP A 9 -6.08 -6.56 -5.04
C ASP A 9 -5.35 -5.28 -5.50
N LEU A 10 -4.17 -5.00 -4.94
CA LEU A 10 -3.33 -3.87 -5.35
C LEU A 10 -2.94 -3.95 -6.82
N THR A 11 -2.60 -5.15 -7.31
CA THR A 11 -2.30 -5.37 -8.73
C THR A 11 -3.49 -5.02 -9.63
N ALA A 12 -4.71 -5.40 -9.22
CA ALA A 12 -5.92 -5.07 -9.97
C ALA A 12 -6.21 -3.56 -9.97
N ARG A 13 -5.98 -2.87 -8.84
CA ARG A 13 -6.18 -1.42 -8.72
C ARG A 13 -5.17 -0.60 -9.50
N LEU A 14 -3.91 -1.01 -9.50
CA LEU A 14 -2.81 -0.29 -10.14
C LEU A 14 -2.68 -0.62 -11.63
N GLY A 15 -3.24 -1.75 -12.09
CA GLY A 15 -3.05 -2.25 -13.46
C GLY A 15 -1.62 -2.74 -13.76
N GLU A 16 -0.74 -2.77 -12.76
CA GLU A 16 0.64 -3.27 -12.83
C GLU A 16 0.88 -4.29 -11.72
N GLN A 17 1.61 -5.36 -12.03
CA GLN A 17 1.87 -6.44 -11.07
C GLN A 17 2.73 -5.93 -9.91
N VAL A 18 2.21 -6.07 -8.69
CA VAL A 18 2.97 -5.81 -7.47
C VAL A 18 3.93 -6.98 -7.23
N GLU A 19 5.21 -6.68 -7.09
CA GLU A 19 6.26 -7.65 -6.82
C GLU A 19 6.39 -7.94 -5.33
N GLN A 20 6.43 -6.89 -4.52
CA GLN A 20 6.65 -6.97 -3.08
C GLN A 20 5.93 -5.82 -2.37
N VAL A 21 5.43 -6.09 -1.17
CA VAL A 21 4.81 -5.10 -0.26
C VAL A 21 5.73 -4.88 0.92
N PHE A 22 5.79 -3.63 1.38
CA PHE A 22 6.64 -3.18 2.48
C PHE A 22 5.81 -2.38 3.48
N THR A 23 6.27 -2.34 4.72
CA THR A 23 5.75 -1.44 5.76
C THR A 23 5.99 0.00 5.34
N ARG A 24 5.39 0.95 6.07
CA ARG A 24 5.62 2.38 5.84
C ARG A 24 7.09 2.78 5.96
N ASP A 25 7.84 2.09 6.80
CA ASP A 25 9.28 2.30 7.00
C ASP A 25 10.14 1.62 5.92
N GLY A 26 9.52 0.87 5.01
CA GLY A 26 10.19 0.21 3.89
C GLY A 26 10.75 -1.18 4.22
N ALA A 27 10.37 -1.78 5.35
CA ALA A 27 10.69 -3.17 5.69
C ALA A 27 9.77 -4.14 4.92
N PRO A 28 10.24 -5.33 4.50
CA PRO A 28 9.37 -6.33 3.90
C PRO A 28 8.27 -6.76 4.89
N VAL A 29 7.05 -6.91 4.40
CA VAL A 29 5.89 -7.33 5.22
C VAL A 29 5.77 -8.84 5.21
N ASP A 30 5.68 -9.44 6.39
CA ASP A 30 5.37 -10.85 6.56
C ASP A 30 3.88 -11.05 6.87
N ASP A 31 3.28 -10.13 7.64
CA ASP A 31 1.87 -10.19 8.06
C ASP A 31 1.10 -8.90 7.72
N ILE A 32 -0.14 -9.05 7.25
CA ILE A 32 -0.98 -7.92 6.85
C ILE A 32 -1.29 -6.96 8.02
N THR A 33 -1.22 -7.44 9.25
CA THR A 33 -1.41 -6.63 10.46
C THR A 33 -0.36 -5.53 10.60
N GLU A 34 0.84 -5.71 10.03
CA GLU A 34 1.90 -4.69 10.00
C GLU A 34 1.55 -3.48 9.12
N LEU A 35 0.62 -3.67 8.19
CA LEU A 35 0.10 -2.62 7.30
C LEU A 35 -1.12 -1.92 7.89
N TYR A 36 -1.73 -2.49 8.92
CA TYR A 36 -2.99 -2.00 9.48
C TYR A 36 -2.80 -0.66 10.19
N GLN A 37 -3.75 0.23 9.99
CA GLN A 37 -3.81 1.53 10.64
C GLN A 37 -5.17 1.74 11.29
N PRO A 38 -5.20 2.20 12.56
CA PRO A 38 -6.44 2.35 13.29
C PRO A 38 -7.23 3.61 12.93
N SER A 39 -6.58 4.67 12.40
CA SER A 39 -7.25 5.93 12.07
C SER A 39 -6.49 6.71 10.98
N PRO A 40 -7.08 6.88 9.77
CA PRO A 40 -8.30 6.23 9.29
C PRO A 40 -8.19 4.70 9.34
N ALA A 41 -9.30 4.00 9.59
CA ALA A 41 -9.30 2.54 9.63
C ALA A 41 -8.97 1.99 8.24
N GLY A 42 -7.84 1.31 8.11
CA GLY A 42 -7.33 0.91 6.81
C GLY A 42 -6.01 0.18 6.82
N PHE A 43 -5.39 0.11 5.65
CA PHE A 43 -4.09 -0.47 5.40
C PHE A 43 -3.25 0.52 4.61
N GLY A 44 -1.95 0.54 4.85
CA GLY A 44 -1.05 1.35 4.03
C GLY A 44 0.41 1.00 4.25
N GLY A 45 1.22 1.31 3.26
CA GLY A 45 2.64 0.97 3.24
C GLY A 45 3.29 1.40 1.95
N GLN A 46 4.37 0.70 1.60
CA GLN A 46 5.01 0.86 0.30
C GLN A 46 4.83 -0.41 -0.52
N LEU A 47 4.98 -0.31 -1.84
CA LEU A 47 5.02 -1.47 -2.72
C LEU A 47 6.02 -1.25 -3.83
N ARG A 48 6.56 -2.34 -4.39
CA ARG A 48 7.42 -2.33 -5.58
C ARG A 48 6.68 -2.94 -6.75
N LEU A 49 6.65 -2.22 -7.86
CA LEU A 49 6.06 -2.70 -9.11
C LEU A 49 7.05 -3.56 -9.89
N LYS A 50 6.58 -4.70 -10.41
CA LYS A 50 7.43 -5.71 -11.03
C LYS A 50 8.03 -5.28 -12.37
N ARG A 51 7.30 -4.51 -13.20
CA ARG A 51 7.79 -4.14 -14.54
C ARG A 51 8.70 -2.92 -14.48
N SER A 52 8.26 -1.89 -13.78
CA SER A 52 8.99 -0.62 -13.70
C SER A 52 10.03 -0.57 -12.58
N GLY A 53 9.97 -1.47 -11.60
CA GLY A 53 10.83 -1.44 -10.41
C GLY A 53 10.55 -0.26 -9.47
N ARG A 54 9.58 0.59 -9.81
CA ARG A 54 9.21 1.79 -9.05
C ARG A 54 8.65 1.40 -7.68
N ARG A 55 8.93 2.24 -6.69
CA ARG A 55 8.30 2.16 -5.38
C ARG A 55 7.18 3.19 -5.28
N LEU A 56 6.01 2.73 -4.85
CA LEU A 56 4.87 3.59 -4.55
C LEU A 56 4.57 3.54 -3.05
N ALA A 57 4.20 4.68 -2.48
CA ALA A 57 3.45 4.72 -1.23
C ALA A 57 1.97 4.50 -1.57
N TRP A 58 1.25 3.74 -0.74
CA TRP A 58 -0.14 3.41 -0.97
C TRP A 58 -0.94 3.35 0.34
N GLU A 59 -2.22 3.70 0.23
CA GLU A 59 -3.16 3.72 1.35
C GLU A 59 -4.53 3.23 0.85
N LEU A 60 -5.16 2.40 1.67
CA LEU A 60 -6.48 1.83 1.47
C LEU A 60 -7.27 2.01 2.78
N TRP A 61 -8.26 2.89 2.80
CA TRP A 61 -9.02 3.18 4.02
C TRP A 61 -10.53 3.15 3.78
N LEU A 62 -11.27 2.87 4.84
CA LEU A 62 -12.71 3.02 4.87
C LEU A 62 -13.06 4.49 5.14
N GLU A 63 -13.78 5.11 4.21
CA GLU A 63 -14.44 6.40 4.39
C GLU A 63 -15.93 6.17 4.70
N ASP A 64 -16.40 6.82 5.77
CA ASP A 64 -17.80 6.81 6.22
C ASP A 64 -18.43 5.41 6.38
N GLY A 65 -17.62 4.38 6.60
CA GLY A 65 -18.08 3.01 6.87
C GLY A 65 -18.58 2.21 5.67
N ASP A 66 -18.74 2.83 4.50
CA ASP A 66 -19.36 2.20 3.32
C ASP A 66 -18.46 2.20 2.07
N ARG A 67 -17.40 3.01 2.02
CA ARG A 67 -16.54 3.12 0.82
C ARG A 67 -15.07 2.87 1.15
N TRP A 68 -14.48 1.91 0.44
CA TRP A 68 -13.03 1.74 0.39
C TRP A 68 -12.42 2.72 -0.60
N ASN A 69 -11.62 3.65 -0.09
CA ASN A 69 -10.80 4.55 -0.90
C ASN A 69 -9.39 4.02 -1.05
N PHE A 70 -8.82 4.25 -2.22
CA PHE A 70 -7.46 3.85 -2.54
C PHE A 70 -6.70 5.05 -3.07
N HIS A 71 -5.52 5.27 -2.52
CA HIS A 71 -4.57 6.26 -3.01
C HIS A 71 -3.20 5.63 -3.16
N SER A 72 -2.48 6.05 -4.20
CA SER A 72 -1.09 5.68 -4.40
C SER A 72 -0.33 6.84 -5.02
N THR A 73 0.90 7.06 -4.57
CA THR A 73 1.80 8.07 -5.11
C THR A 73 3.19 7.48 -5.30
N ASP A 74 3.94 7.96 -6.29
CA ASP A 74 5.34 7.58 -6.49
C ASP A 74 6.16 8.06 -5.28
N LEU A 75 6.96 7.18 -4.67
CA LEU A 75 7.83 7.55 -3.54
C LEU A 75 8.92 8.55 -3.96
N ALA A 76 9.22 8.66 -5.25
CA ALA A 76 10.10 9.70 -5.79
C ALA A 76 9.44 11.10 -5.82
N ASP A 77 8.11 11.15 -5.88
CA ASP A 77 7.31 12.39 -5.88
C ASP A 77 6.65 12.66 -4.51
N ALA A 78 6.75 11.72 -3.56
CA ALA A 78 6.27 11.92 -2.21
C ALA A 78 7.11 13.01 -1.52
N PRO A 79 6.49 14.10 -1.00
CA PRO A 79 7.22 15.07 -0.20
C PRO A 79 7.85 14.33 1.01
N PRO A 80 9.06 14.70 1.45
CA PRO A 80 9.65 14.12 2.65
C PRO A 80 8.64 14.30 3.78
N GLN A 81 8.16 13.19 4.35
CA GLN A 81 7.27 13.25 5.49
C GLN A 81 8.04 13.94 6.62
N ALA A 82 7.64 15.16 6.95
CA ALA A 82 8.21 15.90 8.05
C ALA A 82 7.83 15.19 9.36
N GLU A 83 8.85 14.80 10.12
CA GLU A 83 8.77 14.43 11.54
C GLU A 83 8.15 15.53 12.40
#